data_AF-A0AAN7KKE7-F1
#
_entry.id   AF-A0AAN7KKE7-F1
#
_cell.length_a   1.000
_cell.length_b   1.000
_cell.length_c   1.000
_cell.angle_alpha   90.00
_cell.angle_beta   90.00
_cell.angle_gamma   90.00
#
_symmetry.space_group_name_H-M   'P 1'
#
loop_
_entity.id
_entity.type
_entity.pdbx_description
1 polymer ?
#
loop_
_entity_poly.entity_id
_entity_poly.type
_entity_poly.pdbx_seq_one_letter_code
_entity_poly.pdbx_strand_id
1 'polypeptide(L)'
;MGEEDDIEQAVAARRERLRALRAAQELLSAPEDESAARGDAKDEADAEDDKDADEEENPSMKFRNYVPQDKQLQEGKVAPPVLPKFEDPIAAAPPVAEKKDPFVNIAPKKPNWDLRRDVQKKLDKLERRTQKAMCKIMEEQEKQKQIEEDDDVNGTQD
;
A
#
# COMPACT_ATOMS: atom_id res chain seq x y z
N MET A 1 -1.32 -3.88 -25.31
CA MET A 1 -2.61 -3.20 -25.48
C MET A 1 -3.52 -3.41 -24.26
N GLY A 2 -3.69 -4.62 -23.71
CA GLY A 2 -4.62 -4.80 -22.57
C GLY A 2 -4.23 -4.19 -21.20
N GLU A 3 -2.94 -3.90 -20.94
CA GLU A 3 -2.52 -3.31 -19.65
C GLU A 3 -2.80 -1.79 -19.57
N GLU A 4 -2.83 -1.10 -20.71
CA GLU A 4 -3.13 0.33 -20.79
C GLU A 4 -4.63 0.57 -20.54
N ASP A 5 -5.48 -0.29 -21.10
CA ASP A 5 -6.93 -0.25 -20.92
C ASP A 5 -7.34 -0.48 -19.44
N ASP A 6 -6.60 -1.32 -18.69
CA ASP A 6 -6.89 -1.62 -17.29
C ASP A 6 -6.50 -0.45 -16.36
N ILE A 7 -5.39 0.23 -16.69
CA ILE A 7 -4.96 1.46 -15.99
C ILE A 7 -5.96 2.60 -16.27
N GLU A 8 -6.43 2.75 -17.51
CA GLU A 8 -7.42 3.77 -17.86
C GLU A 8 -8.76 3.55 -17.14
N GLN A 9 -9.21 2.29 -17.03
CA GLN A 9 -10.41 1.94 -16.26
C GLN A 9 -10.25 2.26 -14.77
N ALA A 10 -9.10 1.93 -14.16
CA ALA A 10 -8.83 2.24 -12.76
C ALA A 10 -8.79 3.76 -12.51
N VAL A 11 -8.22 4.54 -13.43
CA VAL A 11 -8.19 6.01 -13.35
C VAL A 11 -9.59 6.60 -13.50
N ALA A 12 -10.41 6.07 -14.40
CA ALA A 12 -11.80 6.51 -14.60
C ALA A 12 -12.65 6.26 -13.34
N ALA A 13 -12.58 5.06 -12.77
CA ALA A 13 -13.30 4.71 -11.54
C ALA A 13 -12.87 5.59 -10.35
N ARG A 14 -11.56 5.89 -10.22
CA ARG A 14 -11.06 6.81 -9.18
C ARG A 14 -11.58 8.23 -9.39
N ARG A 15 -11.62 8.73 -10.62
CA ARG A 15 -12.11 10.07 -10.95
C ARG A 15 -13.60 10.22 -10.65
N GLU A 16 -14.40 9.20 -10.96
CA GLU A 16 -15.83 9.17 -10.65
C GLU A 16 -16.07 9.22 -9.14
N ARG A 17 -15.39 8.36 -8.36
CA ARG A 17 -15.48 8.34 -6.90
C ARG A 17 -15.13 9.70 -6.29
N LEU A 18 -14.07 10.35 -6.76
CA LEU A 18 -13.68 11.67 -6.28
C LEU A 18 -14.70 12.77 -6.64
N ARG A 19 -15.37 12.64 -7.79
CA ARG A 19 -16.45 13.56 -8.19
C ARG A 19 -17.66 13.42 -7.25
N ALA A 20 -18.07 12.20 -6.94
CA ALA A 20 -19.18 11.95 -6.02
C ALA A 20 -18.91 12.51 -4.61
N LEU A 21 -17.70 12.31 -4.08
CA LEU A 21 -17.29 12.85 -2.79
C LEU A 21 -17.29 14.39 -2.77
N ARG A 22 -16.86 15.04 -3.85
CA ARG A 22 -16.92 16.50 -3.96
C ARG A 22 -18.35 17.04 -4.03
N ALA A 23 -19.23 16.37 -4.77
CA ALA A 23 -20.64 16.76 -4.84
C ALA A 23 -21.33 16.65 -3.48
N ALA A 24 -21.06 15.57 -2.72
CA ALA A 24 -21.57 15.44 -1.36
C ALA A 24 -21.00 16.51 -0.41
N GLN A 25 -19.71 16.86 -0.56
CA GLN A 25 -19.09 17.94 0.20
C GLN A 25 -19.70 19.31 -0.13
N GLU A 26 -20.06 19.56 -1.39
CA GLU A 26 -20.71 20.79 -1.82
C GLU A 26 -22.12 20.94 -1.26
N LEU A 27 -22.91 19.85 -1.21
CA LEU A 27 -24.21 19.85 -0.53
C LEU A 27 -24.10 20.10 0.98
N LEU A 28 -23.03 19.59 1.61
CA LEU A 28 -22.78 19.83 3.03
C LEU A 28 -22.23 21.23 3.31
N SER A 29 -21.52 21.82 2.34
CA SER A 29 -20.83 23.11 2.48
C SER A 29 -21.63 24.29 1.93
N ALA A 30 -22.69 24.03 1.15
CA ALA A 30 -23.65 25.07 0.78
C ALA A 30 -24.33 25.56 2.06
N PRO A 31 -24.23 26.86 2.41
CA PRO A 31 -24.99 27.40 3.52
C PRO A 31 -26.48 27.23 3.20
N GLU A 32 -27.21 26.57 4.10
CA GLU A 32 -28.69 26.56 4.08
C GLU A 32 -29.16 28.02 4.17
N ASP A 33 -29.53 28.58 3.02
CA ASP A 33 -30.22 29.86 2.97
C ASP A 33 -31.70 29.61 3.31
N GLU A 34 -32.09 30.12 4.47
CA GLU A 34 -33.44 30.23 5.00
C GLU A 34 -34.43 30.80 3.96
N SER A 35 -35.26 29.95 3.35
CA SER A 35 -36.63 30.32 2.97
C SER A 35 -37.49 29.09 2.61
N ALA A 36 -38.33 28.64 3.55
CA ALA A 36 -39.77 28.46 3.35
C ALA A 36 -40.44 27.64 4.47
N ALA A 37 -41.39 28.31 5.15
CA ALA A 37 -42.63 27.73 5.69
C ALA A 37 -42.58 26.88 6.96
N ARG A 38 -42.49 27.60 8.10
CA ARG A 38 -43.47 27.59 9.21
C ARG A 38 -44.67 26.63 9.04
N GLY A 39 -44.76 25.65 9.94
CA GLY A 39 -45.96 24.85 10.22
C GLY A 39 -46.04 24.55 11.72
N ASP A 40 -46.69 25.46 12.45
CA ASP A 40 -47.03 25.40 13.88
C ASP A 40 -48.47 24.87 14.05
N ALA A 41 -48.75 24.25 15.21
CA ALA A 41 -49.98 23.58 15.66
C ALA A 41 -50.15 22.13 15.16
N LYS A 42 -50.41 21.12 16.00
CA LYS A 42 -51.21 21.13 17.24
C LYS A 42 -50.91 19.86 18.07
N ASP A 43 -50.72 20.05 19.37
CA ASP A 43 -50.67 19.04 20.42
C ASP A 43 -52.11 18.60 20.74
N GLU A 44 -52.42 17.31 20.61
CA GLU A 44 -53.57 16.67 21.27
C GLU A 44 -53.16 15.21 21.54
N ALA A 45 -52.92 14.90 22.81
CA ALA A 45 -52.88 13.56 23.31
C ALA A 45 -54.32 13.04 23.44
N ASP A 46 -54.62 11.93 22.79
CA ASP A 46 -55.69 11.05 23.27
C ASP A 46 -55.31 9.60 22.96
N ALA A 47 -55.42 8.78 24.00
CA ALA A 47 -55.07 7.37 24.00
C ALA A 47 -56.31 6.57 23.65
N GLU A 48 -56.27 5.78 22.58
CA GLU A 48 -57.16 4.63 22.43
C GLU A 48 -56.40 3.47 21.77
N ASP A 49 -56.45 2.34 22.46
CA ASP A 49 -56.05 1.01 22.02
C ASP A 49 -57.03 0.58 20.91
N ASP A 50 -56.60 0.61 19.66
CA ASP A 50 -57.35 0.01 18.56
C ASP A 50 -56.45 -1.01 17.85
N LYS A 51 -56.69 -2.27 18.22
CA LYS A 51 -56.36 -3.41 17.36
C LYS A 51 -57.18 -3.26 16.10
N ASP A 52 -56.54 -2.95 14.98
CA ASP A 52 -56.58 -3.81 13.79
C ASP A 52 -55.97 -3.09 12.58
N ALA A 53 -55.23 -3.90 11.80
CA ALA A 53 -54.96 -3.68 10.38
C ALA A 53 -54.09 -2.48 9.99
N ASP A 54 -52.80 -2.56 10.33
CA ASP A 54 -51.76 -2.03 9.46
C ASP A 54 -50.75 -3.15 9.16
N GLU A 55 -50.91 -3.77 7.98
CA GLU A 55 -49.83 -4.46 7.26
C GLU A 55 -48.80 -3.41 6.76
N GLU A 56 -48.42 -2.48 7.62
CA GLU A 56 -47.23 -1.66 7.45
C GLU A 56 -46.06 -2.64 7.50
N GLU A 57 -45.36 -2.79 6.37
CA GLU A 57 -44.10 -3.52 6.26
C GLU A 57 -43.07 -2.92 7.23
N ASN A 58 -43.21 -3.26 8.52
CA ASN A 58 -42.30 -2.84 9.56
C ASN A 58 -40.91 -3.35 9.18
N PRO A 59 -39.90 -2.47 9.07
CA PRO A 59 -38.59 -2.87 8.57
C PRO A 59 -37.98 -3.94 9.48
N SER A 60 -37.83 -5.15 8.95
CA SER A 60 -37.28 -6.28 9.71
C SER A 60 -35.86 -5.98 10.24
N MET A 61 -35.71 -5.98 11.56
CA MET A 61 -34.44 -5.68 12.24
C MET A 61 -33.50 -6.89 12.21
N LYS A 62 -32.27 -6.72 11.71
CA LYS A 62 -31.27 -7.80 11.57
C LYS A 62 -30.07 -7.60 12.49
N PHE A 63 -29.73 -8.61 13.28
CA PHE A 63 -28.65 -8.55 14.27
C PHE A 63 -27.44 -9.34 13.82
N ARG A 64 -26.37 -8.62 13.43
CA ARG A 64 -25.09 -9.23 12.98
C ARG A 64 -24.08 -9.36 14.14
N ASN A 65 -23.94 -8.32 14.96
CA ASN A 65 -22.92 -8.23 16.02
C ASN A 65 -23.50 -8.30 17.46
N TYR A 66 -24.81 -8.51 17.61
CA TYR A 66 -25.48 -8.52 18.92
C TYR A 66 -26.51 -9.66 19.00
N VAL A 67 -26.81 -10.12 20.23
CA VAL A 67 -27.85 -11.12 20.51
C VAL A 67 -28.92 -10.47 21.40
N PRO A 68 -30.11 -10.17 20.87
CA PRO A 68 -31.22 -9.66 21.67
C PRO A 68 -31.60 -10.60 22.83
N GLN A 69 -31.93 -10.03 23.99
CA GLN A 69 -32.40 -10.81 25.15
C GLN A 69 -33.84 -11.31 24.97
N ASP A 70 -34.66 -10.57 24.23
CA ASP A 70 -36.04 -10.93 23.96
C ASP A 70 -36.15 -12.02 22.89
N LYS A 71 -37.03 -12.99 23.10
CA LYS A 71 -37.13 -14.22 22.29
C LYS A 71 -37.67 -13.93 20.89
N GLN A 72 -38.61 -13.00 20.77
CA GLN A 72 -39.19 -12.62 19.48
C GLN A 72 -38.17 -11.93 18.56
N LEU A 73 -37.15 -11.29 19.15
CA LEU A 73 -36.15 -10.52 18.41
C LEU A 73 -34.88 -11.34 18.08
N GLN A 74 -34.71 -12.51 18.71
CA GLN A 74 -33.63 -13.46 18.41
C GLN A 74 -33.76 -14.10 17.03
N GLU A 75 -34.97 -14.20 16.48
CA GLU A 75 -35.24 -14.71 15.13
C GLU A 75 -34.61 -13.82 14.04
N GLY A 76 -34.34 -12.54 14.35
CA GLY A 76 -33.63 -11.60 13.47
C GLY A 76 -32.10 -11.76 13.46
N LYS A 77 -31.52 -12.76 14.14
CA LYS A 77 -30.07 -12.97 14.17
C LYS A 77 -29.57 -13.50 12.83
N VAL A 78 -28.62 -12.77 12.23
CA VAL A 78 -28.05 -13.15 10.93
C VAL A 78 -26.99 -14.23 11.13
N ALA A 79 -27.17 -15.37 10.47
CA ALA A 79 -26.15 -16.43 10.44
C ALA A 79 -24.88 -15.93 9.72
N PRO A 80 -23.68 -16.23 10.25
CA PRO A 80 -22.45 -15.89 9.57
C PRO A 80 -22.39 -16.58 8.20
N PRO A 81 -21.89 -15.91 7.15
CA PRO A 81 -21.78 -16.50 5.83
C PRO A 81 -20.89 -17.74 5.90
N VAL A 82 -21.43 -18.89 5.49
CA VAL A 82 -20.66 -20.13 5.39
C VAL A 82 -19.70 -19.97 4.22
N LEU A 83 -18.41 -19.86 4.54
CA LEU A 83 -17.37 -19.82 3.51
C LEU A 83 -17.40 -21.14 2.72
N PRO A 84 -17.36 -21.09 1.38
CA PRO A 84 -17.16 -22.30 0.60
C PRO A 84 -15.84 -22.94 1.05
N LYS A 85 -15.89 -24.23 1.38
CA LYS A 85 -14.67 -25.00 1.66
C LYS A 85 -13.86 -25.02 0.38
N PHE A 86 -12.79 -24.24 0.36
CA PHE A 86 -11.84 -24.24 -0.73
C PHE A 86 -11.21 -25.63 -0.77
N GLU A 87 -11.60 -26.44 -1.75
CA GLU A 87 -10.84 -27.62 -2.10
C GLU A 87 -9.62 -27.13 -2.87
N ASP A 88 -8.44 -27.24 -2.26
CA ASP A 88 -7.18 -26.93 -2.91
C ASP A 88 -7.12 -27.75 -4.21
N PRO A 89 -7.08 -27.11 -5.38
CA PRO A 89 -6.82 -27.84 -6.60
C PRO A 89 -5.40 -28.39 -6.48
N ILE A 90 -5.28 -29.70 -6.27
CA ILE A 90 -4.05 -30.47 -6.50
C ILE A 90 -3.85 -30.51 -8.02
N ALA A 91 -3.59 -29.35 -8.61
CA ALA A 91 -3.07 -29.23 -9.95
C ALA A 91 -1.56 -29.39 -9.83
N ALA A 92 -1.02 -30.45 -10.43
CA ALA A 92 0.40 -30.71 -10.52
C ALA A 92 1.14 -29.42 -10.93
N ALA A 93 2.04 -28.96 -10.07
CA ALA A 93 2.77 -27.73 -10.24
C ALA A 93 3.59 -27.75 -11.55
N PRO A 94 3.46 -26.74 -12.44
CA PRO A 94 4.47 -26.52 -13.47
C PRO A 94 5.80 -26.11 -12.81
N PRO A 95 6.97 -26.37 -13.45
CA PRO A 95 8.26 -26.02 -12.88
C PRO A 95 8.32 -24.50 -12.64
N VAL A 96 8.48 -24.13 -11.36
CA VAL A 96 8.63 -22.77 -10.90
C VAL A 96 9.89 -22.19 -11.54
N ALA A 97 9.72 -21.36 -12.56
CA ALA A 97 10.76 -20.42 -12.94
C ALA A 97 10.90 -19.43 -11.77
N GLU A 98 12.04 -19.48 -11.08
CA GLU A 98 12.43 -18.58 -10.00
C GLU A 98 12.52 -17.13 -10.50
N LYS A 99 11.37 -16.49 -10.74
CA LYS A 99 11.28 -15.04 -10.72
C LYS A 99 11.41 -14.67 -9.25
N LYS A 100 12.65 -14.48 -8.82
CA LYS A 100 12.99 -13.93 -7.49
C LYS A 100 12.26 -12.62 -7.36
N ASP A 101 11.13 -12.66 -6.68
CA ASP A 101 10.29 -11.52 -6.43
C ASP A 101 11.11 -10.50 -5.65
N PRO A 102 11.42 -9.31 -6.20
CA PRO A 102 12.29 -8.34 -5.54
C PRO A 102 11.67 -7.81 -4.23
N PHE A 103 10.39 -8.08 -4.00
CA PHE A 103 9.60 -7.67 -2.83
C PHE A 103 9.56 -8.70 -1.70
N VAL A 104 9.87 -9.99 -1.93
CA VAL A 104 9.77 -11.04 -0.89
C VAL A 104 10.87 -10.92 0.19
N ASN A 105 11.89 -10.07 -0.05
CA ASN A 105 12.96 -9.77 0.90
C ASN A 105 12.78 -8.43 1.64
N ILE A 106 11.55 -7.96 1.80
CA ILE A 106 11.20 -6.82 2.66
C ILE A 106 10.92 -7.35 4.06
N ALA A 107 11.91 -8.05 4.63
CA ALA A 107 12.04 -8.06 6.08
C ALA A 107 12.19 -6.59 6.55
N PRO A 108 11.87 -6.26 7.82
CA PRO A 108 12.23 -4.97 8.40
C PRO A 108 13.76 -4.77 8.29
N LYS A 109 14.19 -4.10 7.22
CA LYS A 109 15.60 -3.82 6.99
C LYS A 109 16.07 -2.80 8.03
N LYS A 110 17.36 -2.81 8.33
CA LYS A 110 18.00 -1.79 9.17
C LYS A 110 17.58 -0.39 8.67
N PRO A 111 17.24 0.57 9.54
CA PRO A 111 16.80 1.92 9.13
C PRO A 111 17.73 2.59 8.12
N ASN A 112 19.03 2.27 8.20
CA ASN A 112 20.08 2.83 7.35
C ASN A 112 20.40 2.02 6.06
N TRP A 113 19.57 1.03 5.70
CA TRP A 113 19.87 0.14 4.57
C TRP A 113 19.87 0.88 3.23
N ASP A 114 18.97 1.85 3.10
CA ASP A 114 18.79 2.66 1.90
C ASP A 114 19.99 3.59 1.71
N LEU A 115 20.41 4.26 2.80
CA LEU A 115 21.62 5.08 2.78
C LEU A 115 22.83 4.25 2.36
N ARG A 116 23.01 3.05 2.93
CA ARG A 116 24.12 2.15 2.56
C ARG A 116 24.10 1.84 1.08
N ARG A 117 22.93 1.47 0.53
CA ARG A 117 22.77 1.17 -0.89
C ARG A 117 23.13 2.39 -1.76
N ASP A 118 22.63 3.56 -1.40
CA ASP A 118 22.76 4.77 -2.20
C ASP A 118 24.18 5.37 -2.15
N VAL A 119 24.90 5.20 -1.02
CA VAL A 119 26.32 5.60 -0.92
C VAL A 119 27.29 4.55 -1.48
N GLN A 120 26.92 3.26 -1.53
CA GLN A 120 27.81 2.17 -1.95
C GLN A 120 28.43 2.44 -3.32
N LYS A 121 27.62 2.84 -4.31
CA LYS A 121 28.12 3.10 -5.68
C LYS A 121 29.18 4.20 -5.73
N LYS A 122 29.07 5.23 -4.87
CA LYS A 122 30.04 6.32 -4.79
C LYS A 122 31.33 5.84 -4.11
N LEU A 123 31.19 5.06 -3.03
CA LEU A 123 32.32 4.44 -2.34
C LEU A 123 33.07 3.47 -3.26
N ASP A 124 32.39 2.57 -3.96
CA ASP A 124 33.02 1.65 -4.92
C ASP A 124 33.80 2.39 -6.01
N LYS A 125 33.26 3.50 -6.50
CA LYS A 125 33.94 4.34 -7.51
C LYS A 125 35.18 5.02 -6.95
N LEU A 126 35.10 5.50 -5.71
CA LEU A 126 36.22 6.10 -5.01
C LEU A 126 37.30 5.06 -4.72
N GLU A 127 36.92 3.90 -4.18
CA GLU A 127 37.79 2.77 -3.87
C GLU A 127 38.56 2.30 -5.11
N ARG A 128 37.89 2.11 -6.25
CA ARG A 128 38.56 1.76 -7.51
C ARG A 128 39.60 2.80 -7.94
N ARG A 129 39.33 4.09 -7.73
CA ARG A 129 40.28 5.16 -8.05
C ARG A 129 41.45 5.16 -7.08
N THR A 130 41.19 4.96 -5.80
CA THR A 130 42.23 4.86 -4.77
C THR A 130 43.14 3.67 -5.01
N GLN A 131 42.58 2.49 -5.29
CA GLN A 131 43.36 1.29 -5.66
C GLN A 131 44.22 1.55 -6.90
N LYS A 132 43.65 2.14 -7.95
CA LYS A 132 44.40 2.49 -9.16
C LYS A 132 45.54 3.49 -8.88
N ALA A 133 45.29 4.49 -8.04
CA ALA A 133 46.31 5.46 -7.64
C ALA A 133 47.42 4.80 -6.81
N MET A 134 47.08 3.90 -5.89
CA MET A 134 48.06 3.12 -5.12
C MET A 134 48.92 2.25 -6.03
N CYS A 135 48.34 1.52 -6.99
CA CYS A 135 49.10 0.74 -7.96
C CYS A 135 50.06 1.62 -8.78
N LYS A 136 49.61 2.78 -9.24
CA LYS A 136 50.46 3.71 -10.01
C LYS A 136 51.65 4.23 -9.20
N ILE A 137 51.44 4.58 -7.92
CA ILE A 137 52.52 5.02 -7.03
C ILE A 137 53.53 3.89 -6.83
N MET A 138 53.05 2.65 -6.65
CA MET A 138 53.92 1.48 -6.50
C MET A 138 54.77 1.23 -7.76
N GLU A 139 54.17 1.32 -8.94
CA GLU A 139 54.90 1.19 -10.23
C GLU A 139 55.96 2.28 -10.42
N GLU A 140 55.65 3.52 -10.03
CA GLU A 140 56.59 4.64 -10.14
C GLU A 140 57.77 4.49 -9.17
N GLN A 141 57.50 4.07 -7.93
CA GLN A 141 58.54 3.78 -6.94
C GLN A 141 59.43 2.62 -7.37
N GLU A 142 58.85 1.55 -7.91
CA GLU A 142 59.61 0.41 -8.43
C GLU A 142 60.49 0.83 -9.61
N LYS A 143 59.97 1.63 -10.54
CA LYS A 143 60.75 2.16 -11.66
C LYS A 143 61.88 3.08 -11.21
N GLN A 144 61.64 3.96 -10.23
CA GLN A 144 62.69 4.82 -9.67
C GLN A 144 63.80 4.00 -9.02
N LYS A 145 63.43 2.97 -8.25
CA LYS A 145 64.39 2.05 -7.63
C LYS A 145 65.20 1.28 -8.68
N GLN A 146 64.57 0.82 -9.76
CA GLN A 146 65.28 0.16 -10.87
C GLN A 146 66.29 1.10 -11.56
N ILE A 147 65.91 2.36 -11.80
CA ILE A 147 66.82 3.36 -12.40
C ILE A 147 68.01 3.64 -11.47
N GLU A 148 67.76 3.82 -10.17
CA GLU A 148 68.83 4.04 -9.18
C GLU A 148 69.78 2.84 -9.09
N GLU A 149 69.24 1.62 -9.13
CA GLU A 149 70.04 0.38 -9.19
C GLU A 149 70.86 0.26 -10.49
N ASP A 150 70.29 0.64 -11.64
CA ASP A 150 71.00 0.61 -12.93
C ASP A 150 72.11 1.68 -13.01
N ASP A 151 71.91 2.86 -12.43
CA ASP A 151 72.91 3.95 -12.38
C ASP A 151 74.10 3.60 -11.47
N ASP A 152 73.87 2.97 -10.31
CA ASP A 152 74.93 2.50 -9.40
C ASP A 152 75.80 1.39 -10.03
N VAL A 153 75.19 0.48 -10.81
CA VAL A 153 75.93 -0.58 -11.50
C VAL A 153 76.83 -0.02 -12.61
N ASN A 154 76.37 1.01 -13.33
CA ASN A 154 77.14 1.61 -14.42
C ASN A 154 78.27 2.55 -13.92
N GLY A 155 78.12 3.17 -12.76
CA GLY A 155 79.14 4.04 -12.15
C GLY A 155 80.35 3.31 -11.54
N THR A 156 80.30 1.98 -11.43
CA THR A 156 81.35 1.17 -10.77
C THR A 156 82.38 0.58 -11.75
N GLN A 157 82.28 0.87 -13.06
CA GLN A 157 83.14 0.30 -14.11
C GLN A 157 84.17 1.23 -14.78
N ASP A 158 84.35 2.48 -14.32
CA ASP A 158 85.42 3.40 -14.80
C ASP A 158 86.57 3.57 -13.79
#